data_AF-A0A2N1MN15-F1
#
_entry.id   AF-A0A2N1MN15-F1
#
_cell.length_a   1.000
_cell.length_b   1.000
_cell.length_c   1.000
_cell.angle_alpha   90.00
_cell.angle_beta   90.00
_cell.angle_gamma   90.00
#
_symmetry.space_group_name_H-M   'P 1'
#
loop_
_entity.id
_entity.type
_entity.pdbx_description
1 polymer ?
#
loop_
_entity_poly.entity_id
_entity_poly.type
_entity_poly.pdbx_seq_one_letter_code
_entity_poly.pdbx_strand_id
1 'polypeptide(L)'
;DILHELENETNANLFYKYVKKDVKNMGIKYPMDLFTINSKLKNNQYTSLEEFEKDIRLIFRNCYTYNNVESEVYCSGEILESIFNKKWSE
;
A
#
# COMPACT_ATOMS: atom_id res chain seq x y z
N ASP A 1 -6.30 3.78 -13.95
CA ASP A 1 -4.89 3.41 -13.72
C ASP A 1 -4.82 2.46 -12.53
N ILE A 2 -3.66 1.88 -12.23
CA ILE A 2 -3.50 0.88 -11.16
C ILE A 2 -3.86 1.44 -9.77
N LEU A 3 -3.55 2.71 -9.50
CA LEU A 3 -3.94 3.33 -8.23
C LEU A 3 -5.46 3.48 -8.15
N HIS A 4 -6.11 3.90 -9.22
CA HIS A 4 -7.57 4.00 -9.25
C HIS A 4 -8.25 2.64 -9.02
N GLU A 5 -7.69 1.55 -9.55
CA GLU A 5 -8.23 0.20 -9.30
C GLU A 5 -8.05 -0.19 -7.83
N LEU A 6 -6.85 0.01 -7.28
CA LEU A 6 -6.58 -0.24 -5.86
C LEU A 6 -7.43 0.63 -4.93
N GLU A 7 -7.63 1.91 -5.23
CA GLU A 7 -8.40 2.85 -4.39
C GLU A 7 -9.91 2.56 -4.38
N ASN A 8 -10.45 1.89 -5.39
CA ASN A 8 -11.87 1.53 -5.47
C ASN A 8 -12.20 0.16 -4.87
N GLU A 9 -11.20 -0.59 -4.44
CA GLU A 9 -11.43 -1.84 -3.72
C GLU A 9 -12.02 -1.58 -2.34
N THR A 10 -12.96 -2.43 -1.91
CA THR A 10 -13.70 -2.23 -0.65
C THR A 10 -12.76 -2.13 0.56
N ASN A 11 -11.63 -2.86 0.49
CA ASN A 11 -10.64 -2.94 1.56
C ASN A 11 -9.51 -1.91 1.44
N ALA A 12 -9.50 -1.09 0.39
CA ALA A 12 -8.48 -0.06 0.14
C ALA A 12 -8.40 0.99 1.26
N ASN A 13 -9.53 1.23 1.94
CA ASN A 13 -9.64 2.19 3.03
C ASN A 13 -8.63 1.93 4.16
N LEU A 14 -8.27 0.66 4.40
CA LEU A 14 -7.28 0.27 5.41
C LEU A 14 -5.85 0.69 5.05
N PHE A 15 -5.60 0.96 3.76
CA PHE A 15 -4.29 1.30 3.21
C PHE A 15 -4.25 2.70 2.58
N TYR A 16 -5.38 3.42 2.61
CA TYR A 16 -5.51 4.71 1.95
C TYR A 16 -4.61 5.76 2.58
N LYS A 17 -4.60 5.87 3.92
CA LYS A 17 -3.79 6.86 4.62
C LYS A 17 -3.39 6.37 6.00
N TYR A 18 -2.09 6.39 6.30
CA TYR A 18 -1.61 6.07 7.62
C TYR A 18 -2.01 7.13 8.65
N VAL A 19 -2.37 6.64 9.83
CA VAL A 19 -2.50 7.45 11.04
C VAL A 19 -1.13 7.47 11.73
N LYS A 20 -0.51 8.66 11.82
CA LYS A 20 0.85 8.84 12.38
C LYS A 20 1.04 8.22 13.77
N LYS A 21 0.00 8.26 14.62
CA LYS A 21 0.02 7.67 15.96
C LYS A 21 0.19 6.15 15.91
N ASP A 22 -0.53 5.50 15.00
CA ASP A 22 -0.54 4.04 14.88
C ASP A 22 0.79 3.54 14.29
N VAL A 23 1.30 4.23 13.27
CA VAL A 23 2.66 3.99 12.72
C VAL A 23 3.73 4.08 13.82
N LYS A 24 3.65 5.10 14.68
CA LYS A 24 4.58 5.27 15.80
C LYS A 24 4.46 4.15 16.82
N ASN A 25 3.24 3.72 17.15
CA ASN A 25 2.99 2.64 18.11
C ASN A 25 3.46 1.28 17.59
N MET A 26 3.29 1.03 16.28
CA MET A 26 3.70 -0.21 15.62
C MET A 26 5.21 -0.29 15.35
N GLY A 27 5.95 0.83 15.46
CA GLY A 27 7.39 0.86 15.18
C GLY A 27 7.75 0.68 13.70
N ILE A 28 6.83 1.04 12.80
CA ILE A 28 7.04 0.94 11.35
C ILE A 28 8.18 1.87 10.92
N LYS A 29 9.27 1.29 10.40
CA LYS A 29 10.48 2.03 10.00
C LYS A 29 10.29 2.88 8.75
N TYR A 30 9.53 2.36 7.78
CA TYR A 30 9.31 2.98 6.48
C TYR A 30 7.81 2.97 6.15
N PRO A 31 7.02 3.91 6.69
CA PRO A 31 5.60 3.97 6.38
C PRO A 31 5.38 4.36 4.91
N MET A 32 4.46 3.67 4.26
CA MET A 32 3.92 4.00 2.93
C MET A 32 2.43 3.69 2.81
N ASP A 33 1.65 4.58 2.23
CA ASP A 33 0.20 4.42 2.00
C ASP A 33 -0.21 4.95 0.61
N LEU A 34 -1.40 4.58 0.14
CA LEU A 34 -1.87 4.93 -1.20
C LEU A 34 -1.95 6.45 -1.41
N PHE A 35 -2.36 7.22 -0.38
CA PHE A 35 -2.39 8.67 -0.42
C PHE A 35 -1.00 9.27 -0.67
N THR A 36 0.02 8.76 0.02
CA THR A 36 1.41 9.17 -0.14
C THR A 36 1.90 8.83 -1.54
N ILE A 37 1.61 7.63 -2.05
CA ILE A 37 1.98 7.23 -3.42
C ILE A 37 1.32 8.12 -4.47
N ASN A 38 0.03 8.39 -4.33
CA ASN A 38 -0.72 9.29 -5.21
C ASN A 38 -0.14 10.72 -5.19
N SER A 39 0.23 11.21 -4.00
CA SER A 39 0.92 12.49 -3.85
C SER A 39 2.30 12.50 -4.53
N LYS A 40 3.12 11.46 -4.35
CA LYS A 40 4.43 11.33 -5.00
C LYS A 40 4.29 11.32 -6.52
N LEU A 41 3.31 10.59 -7.04
CA LEU A 41 3.03 10.52 -8.48
C LEU A 41 2.62 11.89 -9.04
N LYS A 42 1.67 12.58 -8.40
CA LYS A 42 1.21 13.93 -8.81
C LYS A 42 2.31 14.97 -8.79
N ASN A 43 3.30 14.80 -7.91
CA ASN A 43 4.44 15.71 -7.78
C ASN A 43 5.67 15.26 -8.60
N ASN A 44 5.53 14.29 -9.53
CA ASN A 44 6.62 13.76 -10.35
C ASN A 44 7.84 13.28 -9.54
N GLN A 45 7.60 12.70 -8.35
CA GLN A 45 8.67 12.25 -7.45
C GLN A 45 9.13 10.82 -7.72
N TYR A 46 8.55 10.14 -8.70
CA TYR A 46 9.03 8.86 -9.21
C TYR A 46 9.82 9.09 -10.48
N THR A 47 11.08 8.64 -10.47
CA THR A 47 11.97 8.72 -11.63
C THR A 47 11.89 7.47 -12.52
N SER A 48 11.25 6.41 -12.01
CA SER A 48 11.10 5.12 -12.67
C SER A 48 9.86 4.37 -12.18
N LEU A 49 9.39 3.40 -12.97
CA LEU A 49 8.27 2.53 -12.58
C LEU A 49 8.65 1.62 -11.42
N GLU A 50 9.93 1.25 -11.31
CA GLU A 50 10.47 0.42 -10.23
C GLU A 50 10.38 1.13 -8.87
N GLU A 51 10.55 2.45 -8.82
CA GLU A 51 10.36 3.21 -7.58
C GLU A 51 8.89 3.24 -7.14
N PHE A 52 7.98 3.37 -8.10
CA PHE A 52 6.54 3.30 -7.85
C PHE A 52 6.13 1.92 -7.33
N GLU A 53 6.57 0.84 -7.99
CA GLU A 53 6.29 -0.54 -7.55
C GLU A 53 6.82 -0.78 -6.14
N LYS A 54 8.06 -0.34 -5.85
CA LYS A 54 8.67 -0.53 -4.52
C LYS A 54 7.82 0.05 -3.40
N ASP A 55 7.21 1.22 -3.62
CA ASP A 55 6.36 1.85 -2.61
C ASP A 55 5.02 1.11 -2.44
N ILE A 56 4.41 0.62 -3.53
CA ILE A 56 3.22 -0.24 -3.44
C ILE A 56 3.53 -1.52 -2.67
N ARG A 57 4.64 -2.20 -3.00
CA ARG A 57 5.12 -3.41 -2.30
C ARG A 57 5.41 -3.15 -0.82
N LEU A 58 5.85 -1.95 -0.47
CA LEU A 58 6.13 -1.56 0.90
C LEU A 58 4.85 -1.49 1.75
N ILE A 59 3.70 -1.12 1.17
CA ILE A 59 2.39 -1.20 1.84
C ILE A 59 2.13 -2.64 2.31
N PHE A 60 2.23 -3.61 1.40
CA PHE A 60 1.96 -5.01 1.70
C PHE A 60 2.98 -5.61 2.67
N ARG A 61 4.27 -5.33 2.47
CA ARG A 61 5.31 -5.78 3.39
C ARG A 61 5.08 -5.26 4.81
N ASN A 62 4.74 -3.99 4.98
CA ASN A 62 4.39 -3.45 6.29
C ASN A 62 3.14 -4.12 6.84
N CYS A 63 2.10 -4.32 6.02
CA CYS A 63 0.89 -5.03 6.42
C CYS A 63 1.22 -6.39 7.07
N TYR A 64 2.00 -7.22 6.38
CA TYR A 64 2.30 -8.58 6.85
C TYR A 64 3.32 -8.62 8.00
N THR A 65 4.15 -7.59 8.14
CA THR A 65 5.14 -7.52 9.23
C THR A 65 4.48 -7.20 10.57
N TYR A 66 3.45 -6.35 10.57
CA TYR A 66 2.90 -5.79 11.82
C TYR A 66 1.51 -6.30 12.18
N ASN A 67 0.80 -6.96 11.27
CA ASN A 67 -0.53 -7.51 11.53
C ASN A 67 -0.49 -9.04 11.65
N ASN A 68 -1.39 -9.60 12.46
CA ASN A 68 -1.55 -11.06 12.59
C ASN A 68 -2.14 -11.63 11.28
N VAL A 69 -1.65 -12.80 10.84
CA VAL A 69 -2.15 -13.52 9.65
C VAL A 69 -3.66 -13.78 9.66
N GLU A 70 -4.27 -13.92 10.84
CA GLU A 70 -5.71 -14.13 11.01
C GLU A 70 -6.51 -12.81 11.04
N SER A 71 -5.85 -11.65 11.00
CA SER A 71 -6.51 -10.35 11.06
C SER A 71 -7.10 -9.94 9.71
N GLU A 72 -8.23 -9.23 9.75
CA GLU A 72 -8.90 -8.67 8.57
C GLU A 72 -7.95 -7.78 7.73
N VAL A 73 -7.05 -7.05 8.40
CA VAL A 73 -6.07 -6.18 7.73
C VAL A 73 -5.07 -7.00 6.94
N TYR A 74 -4.60 -8.13 7.48
CA TYR A 74 -3.68 -9.02 6.77
C TYR A 74 -4.35 -9.61 5.52
N CYS A 75 -5.53 -10.19 5.67
CA CYS A 75 -6.31 -10.73 4.54
C CYS A 75 -6.59 -9.68 3.47
N SER A 76 -6.91 -8.44 3.89
CA SER A 76 -7.11 -7.31 2.98
C SER A 76 -5.84 -6.95 2.20
N GLY A 77 -4.68 -7.06 2.84
CA GLY A 77 -3.37 -6.89 2.18
C GLY A 77 -3.16 -7.91 1.08
N GLU A 78 -3.47 -9.19 1.33
CA GLU A 78 -3.34 -10.26 0.33
C GLU A 78 -4.25 -10.04 -0.89
N ILE A 79 -5.48 -9.59 -0.66
CA ILE A 79 -6.44 -9.27 -1.73
C ILE A 79 -5.90 -8.14 -2.62
N LEU A 80 -5.47 -7.03 -2.00
CA LEU A 80 -4.95 -5.88 -2.75
C LEU A 80 -3.63 -6.21 -3.48
N GLU A 81 -2.75 -7.01 -2.87
CA GLU A 81 -1.52 -7.44 -3.53
C GLU A 81 -1.81 -8.34 -4.74
N SER A 82 -2.81 -9.22 -4.64
CA SER A 82 -3.25 -10.07 -5.77
C SER A 82 -3.76 -9.22 -6.94
N ILE A 83 -4.58 -8.21 -6.66
CA ILE A 83 -5.10 -7.27 -7.67
C ILE A 83 -3.95 -6.47 -8.30
N PHE A 84 -3.04 -5.95 -7.47
CA PHE A 84 -1.85 -5.26 -7.95
C PHE A 84 -1.02 -6.14 -8.87
N ASN A 85 -0.71 -7.38 -8.47
CA ASN A 85 0.08 -8.32 -9.25
C ASN A 85 -0.52 -8.61 -10.62
N LYS A 86 -1.83 -8.89 -10.64
CA LYS A 86 -2.56 -9.15 -11.88
C LYS A 86 -2.39 -7.98 -12.85
N LYS A 87 -2.59 -6.76 -12.36
CA LYS A 87 -2.53 -5.55 -13.17
C LYS A 87 -1.12 -5.11 -13.56
N TRP A 88 -0.16 -5.35 -12.70
CA TRP A 88 1.24 -5.01 -12.96
C TRP A 88 1.88 -5.94 -14.01
N SER A 89 1.34 -7.15 -14.16
CA SER A 89 1.79 -8.14 -15.16
C SER A 89 1.12 -8.03 -16.54
N GLU A 90 0.09 -7.19 -16.68
CA GLU A 90 -0.60 -6.89 -17.94
C GLU A 90 0.20 -5.89 -18.80
#